data_AF-A0A645G2Z1-F1
#
_entry.id   AF-A0A645G2Z1-F1
#
_cell.length_a   1.000
_cell.length_b   1.000
_cell.length_c   1.000
_cell.angle_alpha   90.00
_cell.angle_beta   90.00
_cell.angle_gamma   90.00
#
_symmetry.space_group_name_H-M   'P 1'
#
loop_
_entity.id
_entity.type
_entity.pdbx_description
1 polymer ?
#
loop_
_entity_poly.entity_id
_entity_poly.type
_entity_poly.pdbx_seq_one_letter_code
_entity_poly.pdbx_strand_id
1 'polypeptide(L)'
;MESEAAEVRCLGLLPLETVMRKEKTLRRTRGTRADGAPVSGYEIHHGETVATAAGLGIMYAEDGRVIGYEYERLFATYLHGIFDDDRFRRNWLDEVRKRKGWAPKGAVTAVYGIEEALTRLAAHVRSRVDIGKLYKEMGIR
;
A
#
# COMPACT_ATOMS: atom_id res chain seq x y z
N MET A 1 -15.60 18.45 2.22
CA MET A 1 -15.90 17.62 1.04
C MET A 1 -15.05 18.17 -0.08
N GLU A 2 -14.25 17.35 -0.77
CA GLU A 2 -13.23 17.84 -1.72
C GLU A 2 -13.79 18.30 -3.08
N SER A 3 -15.07 18.06 -3.35
CA SER A 3 -15.79 18.47 -4.56
C SER A 3 -17.23 18.83 -4.23
N GLU A 4 -17.86 19.69 -5.04
CA GLU A 4 -19.30 19.96 -4.98
C GLU A 4 -20.13 18.88 -5.70
N ALA A 5 -19.49 18.07 -6.54
CA ALA A 5 -20.14 16.93 -7.19
C ALA A 5 -20.39 15.81 -6.19
N ALA A 6 -21.65 15.38 -6.08
CA ALA A 6 -22.04 14.27 -5.21
C ALA A 6 -21.50 12.91 -5.68
N GLU A 7 -21.29 12.77 -6.99
CA GLU A 7 -20.78 11.56 -7.63
C GLU A 7 -19.87 11.95 -8.81
N VAL A 8 -18.86 11.13 -9.08
CA VAL A 8 -17.98 11.28 -10.24
C VAL A 8 -17.75 9.92 -10.88
N ARG A 9 -17.92 9.86 -12.20
CA ARG A 9 -17.58 8.66 -12.97
C ARG A 9 -16.06 8.52 -13.09
N CYS A 10 -15.53 7.42 -12.58
CA CYS A 10 -14.12 7.04 -12.70
C CYS A 10 -13.80 6.46 -14.09
N LEU A 11 -12.55 6.04 -14.30
CA LEU A 11 -12.07 5.42 -15.55
C LEU A 11 -12.84 4.16 -15.99
N GLY A 12 -13.60 3.52 -15.09
CA GLY A 12 -14.42 2.35 -15.42
C GLY A 12 -13.64 1.07 -15.75
N LEU A 13 -12.41 0.94 -15.25
CA LEU A 13 -11.54 -0.22 -15.53
C LEU A 13 -11.95 -1.49 -14.77
N LEU A 14 -12.54 -1.33 -13.59
CA LEU A 14 -13.08 -2.42 -12.79
C LEU A 14 -14.53 -2.08 -12.41
N PRO A 15 -15.42 -3.08 -12.28
CA PRO A 15 -16.79 -2.90 -11.80
C PRO A 15 -16.78 -2.70 -10.29
N LEU A 16 -16.31 -1.53 -9.86
CA LEU A 16 -16.17 -1.11 -8.47
C LEU A 16 -16.91 0.22 -8.25
N GLU A 17 -17.48 0.35 -7.07
CA GLU A 17 -18.03 1.61 -6.57
C GLU A 17 -17.36 1.95 -5.24
N THR A 18 -16.98 3.21 -5.06
CA THR A 18 -16.36 3.69 -3.83
C THR A 18 -17.21 4.81 -3.24
N VAL A 19 -17.64 4.65 -1.98
CA VAL A 19 -18.36 5.71 -1.27
C VAL A 19 -17.45 6.36 -0.24
N MET A 20 -17.33 7.68 -0.30
CA MET A 20 -16.54 8.45 0.66
C MET A 20 -17.28 8.56 2.01
N ARG A 21 -16.65 8.08 3.08
CA ARG A 21 -17.16 8.16 4.45
C ARG A 21 -16.52 9.29 5.24
N LYS A 22 -17.18 9.67 6.33
CA LYS A 22 -16.65 10.67 7.27
C LYS A 22 -15.47 10.09 8.05
N GLU A 23 -15.61 8.85 8.49
CA GLU A 23 -14.62 8.13 9.27
C GLU A 23 -13.41 7.78 8.38
N LYS A 24 -12.22 8.00 8.92
CA LYS A 24 -10.96 7.66 8.25
C LYS A 24 -10.46 6.31 8.76
N THR A 25 -10.15 5.41 7.84
CA THR A 25 -9.37 4.21 8.15
C THR A 25 -7.90 4.58 8.19
N LEU A 26 -7.25 4.33 9.34
CA LEU A 26 -5.80 4.44 9.52
C LEU A 26 -5.30 3.22 10.29
N ARG A 27 -4.66 2.27 9.62
CA ARG A 27 -4.16 1.05 10.26
C ARG A 27 -3.08 0.35 9.45
N ARG A 28 -2.28 -0.48 10.11
CA ARG A 28 -1.42 -1.46 9.44
C ARG A 28 -2.24 -2.72 9.20
N THR A 29 -2.09 -3.31 8.02
CA THR A 29 -2.89 -4.46 7.60
C THR A 29 -2.02 -5.50 6.93
N ARG A 30 -2.25 -6.76 7.30
CA ARG A 30 -1.75 -7.95 6.61
C ARG A 30 -2.93 -8.75 6.09
N GLY A 31 -2.69 -9.53 5.06
CA GLY A 31 -3.72 -10.29 4.39
C GLY A 31 -3.19 -11.19 3.30
N THR A 32 -4.11 -11.66 2.47
CA THR A 32 -3.84 -12.56 1.35
C THR A 32 -4.53 -12.06 0.08
N ARG A 33 -3.90 -12.31 -1.06
CA ARG A 33 -4.48 -12.10 -2.41
C ARG A 33 -5.41 -13.25 -2.80
N ALA A 34 -6.11 -13.10 -3.93
CA ALA A 34 -7.00 -14.14 -4.42
C ALA A 34 -6.25 -15.43 -4.80
N ASP A 35 -4.96 -15.30 -5.17
CA ASP A 35 -4.05 -16.42 -5.41
C ASP A 35 -3.38 -16.99 -4.13
N GLY A 36 -3.75 -16.47 -2.95
CA GLY A 36 -3.20 -16.87 -1.66
C GLY A 36 -1.85 -16.24 -1.31
N ALA A 37 -1.26 -15.42 -2.18
CA ALA A 37 0.01 -14.76 -1.87
C ALA A 37 -0.17 -13.78 -0.69
N PRO A 38 0.78 -13.74 0.27
CA PRO A 38 0.71 -12.80 1.38
C PRO A 38 0.90 -11.37 0.89
N VAL A 39 0.17 -10.45 1.52
CA VAL A 39 0.30 -9.01 1.30
C VAL A 39 0.36 -8.29 2.64
N SER A 40 1.09 -7.18 2.67
CA SER A 40 1.17 -6.33 3.85
C SER A 40 1.32 -4.87 3.44
N GLY A 41 0.88 -3.98 4.32
CA GLY A 41 0.96 -2.54 4.09
C GLY A 41 0.21 -1.79 5.18
N TYR A 42 -0.23 -0.59 4.83
CA TYR A 42 -1.09 0.22 5.69
C TYR A 42 -2.21 0.86 4.89
N GLU A 43 -3.34 1.08 5.54
CA GLU A 43 -4.54 1.70 4.99
C GLU A 43 -4.63 3.15 5.48
N ILE A 44 -4.81 4.11 4.57
CA ILE A 44 -5.10 5.53 4.88
C ILE A 44 -6.16 6.05 3.92
N HIS A 45 -7.43 5.86 4.24
CA HIS A 45 -8.51 6.19 3.31
C HIS A 45 -9.81 6.53 4.01
N HIS A 46 -10.66 7.27 3.29
CA HIS A 46 -12.05 7.56 3.67
C HIS A 46 -13.05 6.75 2.84
N GLY A 47 -12.63 6.26 1.67
CA GLY A 47 -13.53 5.56 0.76
C GLY A 47 -13.75 4.12 1.20
N GLU A 48 -14.96 3.61 1.04
CA GLU A 48 -15.28 2.19 1.13
C GLU A 48 -15.65 1.67 -0.26
N THR A 49 -14.90 0.68 -0.75
CA THR A 49 -15.06 0.15 -2.11
C THR A 49 -15.73 -1.21 -2.10
N VAL A 50 -16.73 -1.38 -2.95
CA VAL A 50 -17.43 -2.65 -3.17
C VAL A 50 -17.41 -3.04 -4.64
N ALA A 51 -17.47 -4.34 -4.92
CA ALA A 51 -17.64 -4.85 -6.27
C ALA A 51 -19.11 -4.80 -6.70
N THR A 52 -19.37 -4.30 -7.90
CA THR A 52 -20.72 -4.22 -8.50
C THR A 52 -21.00 -5.37 -9.46
N ALA A 53 -20.02 -6.23 -9.73
CA ALA A 53 -20.15 -7.45 -10.51
C ALA A 53 -19.30 -8.60 -9.93
N ALA A 54 -19.69 -9.84 -10.26
CA ALA A 54 -18.94 -11.04 -9.89
C ALA A 54 -17.69 -11.24 -10.77
N GLY A 55 -16.80 -12.15 -10.35
CA GLY A 55 -15.64 -12.57 -11.13
C GLY A 55 -14.34 -11.80 -10.85
N LEU A 56 -14.35 -10.86 -9.91
CA LEU A 56 -13.13 -10.24 -9.40
C LEU A 56 -12.47 -11.16 -8.36
N GLY A 57 -11.15 -11.27 -8.43
CA GLY A 57 -10.35 -11.76 -7.30
C GLY A 57 -10.42 -10.76 -6.15
N ILE A 58 -10.46 -11.26 -4.91
CA ILE A 58 -10.60 -10.42 -3.71
C ILE A 58 -9.36 -10.62 -2.83
N MET A 59 -8.80 -9.51 -2.35
CA MET A 59 -7.78 -9.51 -1.32
C MET A 59 -8.44 -9.33 0.03
N TYR A 60 -8.12 -10.23 0.97
CA TYR A 60 -8.68 -10.22 2.31
C TYR A 60 -7.61 -9.88 3.34
N ALA A 61 -7.95 -9.01 4.29
CA ALA A 61 -7.20 -8.87 5.52
C ALA A 61 -7.33 -10.14 6.37
N GLU A 62 -6.39 -10.33 7.31
CA GLU A 62 -6.43 -11.42 8.30
C GLU A 62 -7.75 -11.44 9.11
N ASP A 63 -8.41 -10.29 9.28
CA ASP A 63 -9.69 -10.16 9.98
C ASP A 63 -10.93 -10.30 9.06
N GLY A 64 -10.73 -10.72 7.81
CA GLY A 64 -11.80 -11.02 6.85
C GLY A 64 -12.34 -9.80 6.07
N ARG A 65 -11.85 -8.58 6.35
CA ARG A 65 -12.22 -7.40 5.56
C ARG A 65 -11.66 -7.46 4.14
N VAL A 66 -12.40 -6.92 3.18
CA VAL A 66 -11.87 -6.72 1.82
C VAL A 66 -10.92 -5.52 1.81
N ILE A 67 -9.71 -5.74 1.30
CA ILE A 67 -8.64 -4.73 1.21
C ILE A 67 -8.18 -4.49 -0.22
N GLY A 68 -8.81 -5.16 -1.19
CA GLY A 68 -8.54 -4.95 -2.59
C GLY A 68 -9.28 -5.92 -3.50
N TYR A 69 -9.23 -5.62 -4.78
CA TYR A 69 -9.79 -6.39 -5.88
C TYR A 69 -8.74 -6.54 -6.98
N GLU A 70 -8.79 -7.64 -7.72
CA GLU A 70 -7.92 -7.89 -8.87
C GLU A 70 -8.68 -8.57 -10.01
N TYR A 71 -8.34 -8.20 -11.25
CA TYR A 71 -8.84 -8.85 -12.46
C TYR A 71 -7.78 -8.78 -13.56
N GLU A 72 -7.30 -9.93 -14.01
CA GLU A 72 -6.20 -10.09 -14.97
C GLU A 72 -4.90 -9.31 -14.64
N ARG A 73 -4.83 -8.05 -15.05
CA ARG A 73 -3.68 -7.14 -14.89
C ARG A 73 -4.03 -5.90 -14.07
N LEU A 74 -5.28 -5.78 -13.65
CA LEU A 74 -5.81 -4.67 -12.89
C LEU A 74 -5.80 -5.06 -11.42
N PHE A 75 -5.29 -4.14 -10.60
CA PHE A 75 -5.23 -4.29 -9.15
C PHE A 75 -5.75 -2.99 -8.54
N ALA A 76 -6.68 -3.10 -7.60
CA ALA A 76 -7.16 -2.02 -6.77
C ALA A 76 -7.00 -2.45 -5.31
N THR A 77 -6.28 -1.68 -4.49
CA THR A 77 -6.07 -2.03 -3.08
C THR A 77 -5.88 -0.79 -2.22
N TYR A 78 -6.31 -0.88 -0.96
CA TYR A 78 -6.06 0.12 0.06
C TYR A 78 -4.67 0.01 0.70
N LEU A 79 -3.92 -1.05 0.41
CA LEU A 79 -2.59 -1.26 0.97
C LEU A 79 -1.57 -0.33 0.33
N HIS A 80 -1.32 0.80 1.00
CA HIS A 80 -0.14 1.60 0.76
C HIS A 80 1.11 0.83 1.22
N GLY A 81 2.22 1.02 0.50
CA GLY A 81 3.48 0.33 0.79
C GLY A 81 3.49 -1.16 0.43
N ILE A 82 2.50 -1.67 -0.31
CA ILE A 82 2.44 -3.10 -0.70
C ILE A 82 3.71 -3.57 -1.43
N PHE A 83 4.38 -2.67 -2.15
CA PHE A 83 5.65 -2.94 -2.84
C PHE A 83 6.90 -2.78 -1.98
N ASP A 84 6.78 -2.34 -0.73
CA ASP A 84 7.89 -2.32 0.22
C ASP A 84 8.22 -3.74 0.70
N ASP A 85 7.27 -4.67 0.60
CA ASP A 85 7.53 -6.09 0.75
C ASP A 85 8.32 -6.62 -0.46
N ASP A 86 9.59 -6.94 -0.22
CA ASP A 86 10.52 -7.40 -1.26
C ASP A 86 10.04 -8.67 -1.97
N ARG A 87 9.35 -9.58 -1.26
CA ARG A 87 8.84 -10.83 -1.83
C ARG A 87 7.64 -10.57 -2.71
N PHE A 88 6.70 -9.76 -2.25
CA PHE A 88 5.56 -9.34 -3.06
C PHE A 88 6.04 -8.63 -4.33
N ARG A 89 6.92 -7.64 -4.19
CA ARG A 89 7.50 -6.89 -5.31
C ARG A 89 8.22 -7.82 -6.30
N ARG A 90 9.02 -8.78 -5.81
CA ARG A 90 9.69 -9.76 -6.66
C ARG A 90 8.69 -10.63 -7.41
N ASN A 91 7.70 -11.20 -6.73
CA ASN A 91 6.71 -12.08 -7.35
C ASN A 91 5.92 -11.33 -8.43
N TRP A 92 5.46 -10.12 -8.11
CA TRP A 92 4.76 -9.27 -9.08
C TRP A 92 5.62 -8.96 -10.32
N LEU A 93 6.89 -8.60 -10.13
CA LEU A 93 7.81 -8.36 -11.24
C LEU A 93 8.11 -9.63 -12.04
N ASP A 94 8.14 -10.81 -11.41
CA ASP A 94 8.29 -12.08 -12.11
C ASP A 94 7.08 -12.42 -12.98
N GLU A 95 5.86 -12.10 -12.54
CA GLU A 95 4.67 -12.20 -13.39
C GLU A 95 4.75 -11.29 -14.61
N VAL A 96 5.25 -10.05 -14.44
CA VAL A 96 5.52 -9.15 -15.58
C VAL A 96 6.59 -9.72 -16.52
N ARG A 97 7.67 -10.32 -15.98
CA ARG A 97 8.73 -10.95 -16.78
C ARG A 97 8.20 -12.11 -17.61
N LYS A 98 7.45 -13.03 -16.99
CA LYS A 98 6.83 -14.17 -17.68
C LYS A 98 5.96 -13.73 -18.84
N ARG A 99 5.12 -12.70 -18.63
CA ARG A 99 4.25 -12.11 -19.68
C ARG A 99 5.03 -11.50 -20.84
N LYS A 100 6.27 -11.03 -20.61
CA LYS A 100 7.19 -10.53 -21.65
C LYS A 100 8.02 -11.64 -22.30
N GLY A 101 7.85 -12.90 -21.92
CA GLY A 101 8.69 -14.02 -22.39
C GLY A 101 10.07 -14.06 -21.75
N TRP A 102 10.27 -13.38 -20.61
CA TRP A 102 11.54 -13.39 -19.88
C TRP A 102 11.50 -14.39 -18.74
N ALA A 103 12.63 -15.07 -18.50
CA ALA A 103 12.78 -15.96 -17.36
C ALA A 103 12.58 -15.20 -16.03
N PRO A 104 11.81 -15.72 -15.06
CA PRO A 104 11.68 -15.11 -13.74
C PRO A 104 13.04 -15.08 -13.03
N LYS A 105 13.21 -14.17 -12.06
CA LYS A 105 14.41 -14.16 -11.21
C LYS A 105 14.28 -15.13 -10.04
N GLY A 106 13.07 -15.40 -9.55
CA GLY A 106 12.78 -16.44 -8.55
C GLY A 106 13.23 -16.12 -7.12
N ALA A 107 14.03 -15.08 -6.91
CA ALA A 107 14.50 -14.65 -5.61
C ALA A 107 14.57 -13.12 -5.53
N VAL A 108 14.43 -12.58 -4.31
CA VAL A 108 14.60 -11.14 -4.06
C VAL A 108 15.98 -10.70 -4.56
N THR A 109 15.99 -9.71 -5.46
CA THR A 109 17.22 -9.18 -6.08
C THR A 109 17.61 -7.79 -5.55
N ALA A 110 16.69 -7.14 -4.84
CA ALA A 110 16.89 -5.82 -4.27
C ALA A 110 16.07 -5.72 -2.98
N VAL A 111 16.77 -5.42 -1.89
CA VAL A 111 16.18 -5.17 -0.57
C VAL A 111 16.00 -3.67 -0.43
N TYR A 112 14.77 -3.25 -0.13
CA TYR A 112 14.48 -1.85 0.13
C TYR A 112 14.40 -1.59 1.63
N GLY A 113 15.29 -0.72 2.12
CA GLY A 113 15.34 -0.31 3.52
C GLY A 113 15.35 1.22 3.63
N ILE A 114 14.16 1.81 3.83
CA ILE A 114 14.06 3.26 4.07
C ILE A 114 14.60 3.61 5.46
N GLU A 115 14.51 2.69 6.42
CA GLU A 115 14.92 2.88 7.80
C GLU A 115 16.42 3.18 7.92
N GLU A 116 17.27 2.51 7.15
CA GLU A 116 18.70 2.81 7.15
C GLU A 116 18.97 4.20 6.56
N ALA A 117 18.24 4.60 5.53
CA ALA A 117 18.36 5.93 4.95
C ALA A 117 17.91 7.02 5.93
N LEU A 118 16.77 6.82 6.60
CA LEU A 118 16.26 7.72 7.64
C LEU A 118 17.18 7.77 8.86
N THR A 119 17.74 6.63 9.27
CA THR A 119 18.71 6.54 10.35
C THR A 119 19.97 7.35 10.03
N ARG A 120 20.51 7.21 8.80
CA ARG A 120 21.65 8.01 8.35
C ARG A 120 21.32 9.50 8.32
N LEU A 121 20.14 9.87 7.82
CA LEU A 121 19.70 11.27 7.79
C LEU A 121 19.56 11.84 9.22
N ALA A 122 18.92 11.09 10.12
CA ALA A 122 18.73 11.50 11.50
C ALA A 122 20.07 11.65 12.24
N ALA A 123 21.02 10.74 12.00
CA ALA A 123 22.39 10.86 12.53
C ALA A 123 23.09 12.12 12.00
N HIS A 124 22.95 12.40 10.70
CA HIS A 124 23.52 13.60 10.09
C HIS A 124 22.95 14.88 10.72
N VAL A 125 21.63 14.98 10.87
CA VAL A 125 20.97 16.12 11.53
C VAL A 125 21.46 16.28 12.96
N ARG A 126 21.48 15.20 13.76
CA ARG A 126 21.99 15.21 15.15
C ARG A 126 23.46 15.66 15.26
N SER A 127 24.27 15.41 14.24
CA SER A 127 25.67 15.84 14.22
C SER A 127 25.86 17.33 13.92
N ARG A 128 24.85 18.00 13.34
CA ARG A 128 24.92 19.40 12.89
C ARG A 128 24.03 20.34 13.69
N VAL A 129 23.08 19.80 14.45
CA VAL A 129 22.09 20.57 15.22
C VAL A 129 22.15 20.13 16.68
N ASP A 130 22.21 21.11 17.59
CA ASP A 130 22.09 20.85 19.02
C ASP A 130 20.65 20.50 19.39
N ILE A 131 20.32 19.21 19.21
CA ILE A 131 18.99 18.67 19.53
C ILE A 131 18.67 18.83 21.02
N GLY A 132 19.68 18.78 21.89
CA GLY A 132 19.50 18.96 23.33
C GLY A 132 19.03 20.37 23.67
N LYS A 133 19.60 21.39 23.03
CA LYS A 133 19.12 22.77 23.16
C LYS A 133 17.71 22.93 22.61
N LEU A 134 17.41 22.38 21.43
CA LEU A 134 16.05 22.44 20.86
C LEU A 134 15.00 21.82 21.79
N TYR A 135 15.27 20.65 22.36
CA TYR A 135 14.35 20.02 23.30
C TYR A 135 14.13 20.86 24.56
N LYS A 136 15.18 21.48 25.11
CA LYS A 136 15.06 22.43 26.23
C LYS A 136 14.17 23.62 25.89
N GLU A 137 14.38 24.26 24.74
CA GLU A 137 13.55 25.39 24.28
C GLU A 137 12.08 24.97 24.05
N MET A 138 11.84 23.72 23.64
CA MET A 138 10.49 23.16 23.48
C MET A 138 9.85 22.69 24.79
N GLY A 139 10.57 22.74 25.92
CA GLY A 139 10.10 22.22 27.21
C GLY A 139 9.98 20.69 27.27
N ILE A 140 10.61 19.97 26.33
CA ILE A 140 10.65 18.51 26.30
C ILE A 140 11.85 18.07 27.14
N ARG A 141 11.60 17.28 28.19
CA ARG A 141 12.65 16.67 29.03
C ARG A 141 13.20 15.41 28.38
#